data_AF-A0A350WTX6-F1
#
_entry.id   AF-A0A350WTX6-F1
#
_cell.length_a   1.000
_cell.length_b   1.000
_cell.length_c   1.000
_cell.angle_alpha   90.00
_cell.angle_beta   90.00
_cell.angle_gamma   90.00
#
_symmetry.space_group_name_H-M   'P 1'
#
loop_
_entity.id
_entity.type
_entity.pdbx_description
1 polymer ?
#
loop_
_entity_poly.entity_id
_entity_poly.type
_entity_poly.pdbx_seq_one_letter_code
_entity_poly.pdbx_strand_id
1 'polypeptide(L)'
;MDIRAGVIVIALFSIVGAYFSIRAAVKNMQTARKLSFYSLRKRHNAAAWRLLFFTIILLGFAYWLPTSGEQVIYRVFPPSLTPSLTPTITLTPTITLTPTITLTPTLTLTPSVSDTPTLTTTPFLPLAIEALFAGPVTPNPDSVFTAIQFSTEFDGVNPINPKTVFELPITTMYGGFDYNNTQPGVQWTALWYRNGQLVCFETEPWREEWGTGGIGGYTECATPIDGWQAGQYEVQIFMGYEWKVVGRFTVLESLITPSPTGTPDLSTPSETPTP
;
A
#
# COMPACT_ATOMS: atom_id res chain seq x y z
N MET A 1 -24.14 -7.61 -26.38
CA MET A 1 -23.14 -8.58 -26.86
C MET A 1 -23.78 -9.95 -26.90
N ASP A 2 -23.52 -10.74 -27.94
CA ASP A 2 -23.96 -12.13 -28.00
C ASP A 2 -23.23 -12.94 -26.92
N ILE A 3 -23.99 -13.66 -26.07
CA ILE A 3 -23.46 -14.49 -24.99
C ILE A 3 -22.51 -15.55 -25.55
N ARG A 4 -22.83 -16.12 -26.71
CA ARG A 4 -21.96 -17.07 -27.41
C ARG A 4 -20.61 -16.46 -27.77
N ALA A 5 -20.61 -15.24 -28.31
CA ALA A 5 -19.38 -14.53 -28.64
C ALA A 5 -18.55 -14.24 -27.37
N GLY A 6 -19.20 -13.84 -26.28
CA GLY A 6 -18.54 -13.63 -24.99
C GLY A 6 -17.87 -14.88 -24.43
N VAL A 7 -18.56 -16.02 -24.48
CA VAL A 7 -18.04 -17.32 -24.00
C VAL A 7 -16.81 -17.77 -24.81
N ILE A 8 -16.84 -17.61 -26.14
CA ILE A 8 -15.71 -17.95 -27.01
C ILE A 8 -14.50 -17.07 -26.70
N VAL A 9 -14.70 -15.77 -26.47
CA VAL A 9 -13.63 -14.84 -26.12
C VAL A 9 -12.97 -15.22 -24.80
N ILE A 10 -13.74 -15.56 -23.77
CA ILE A 10 -13.20 -16.00 -22.47
C ILE A 10 -12.41 -17.31 -22.61
N ALA A 11 -12.89 -18.25 -23.42
CA ALA A 11 -12.18 -19.49 -23.70
C ALA A 11 -10.82 -19.22 -24.40
N LEU A 12 -10.77 -18.30 -25.37
CA LEU A 12 -9.53 -17.89 -26.01
C LEU A 12 -8.54 -17.24 -25.03
N PHE A 13 -9.01 -16.34 -24.16
CA PHE A 13 -8.18 -15.75 -23.12
C PHE A 13 -7.64 -16.79 -22.13
N SER A 14 -8.42 -17.82 -21.81
CA SER A 14 -7.98 -18.93 -20.95
C SER A 14 -6.83 -19.72 -21.59
N ILE A 15 -6.86 -19.93 -22.91
CA ILE A 15 -5.77 -20.58 -23.66
C ILE A 15 -4.50 -19.71 -23.66
N VAL A 16 -4.64 -18.40 -23.86
CA VAL A 16 -3.51 -17.46 -23.79
C VAL A 16 -2.90 -17.43 -22.39
N GLY A 17 -3.73 -17.39 -21.35
CA GLY A 17 -3.30 -17.49 -19.96
C GLY A 17 -2.57 -18.81 -19.64
N ALA A 18 -3.06 -19.92 -20.19
CA ALA A 18 -2.41 -21.22 -20.07
C ALA A 18 -1.01 -21.23 -20.71
N TYR A 19 -0.85 -20.61 -21.89
CA TYR A 19 0.45 -20.48 -22.55
C TYR A 19 1.47 -19.72 -21.69
N PHE A 20 1.10 -18.56 -21.14
CA PHE A 20 2.00 -17.80 -20.26
C PHE A 20 2.32 -18.54 -18.97
N SER A 21 1.33 -19.22 -18.38
CA SER A 21 1.51 -20.03 -17.18
C SER A 21 2.50 -21.17 -17.39
N ILE A 22 2.45 -21.86 -18.53
CA ILE A 22 3.42 -22.89 -18.91
C ILE A 22 4.83 -22.30 -19.02
N ARG A 23 4.99 -21.15 -19.70
CA ARG A 23 6.32 -20.51 -19.82
C ARG A 23 6.89 -20.12 -18.46
N ALA A 24 6.05 -19.58 -17.57
CA ALA A 24 6.45 -19.24 -16.20
C ALA A 24 6.81 -20.49 -15.38
N ALA A 25 6.07 -21.60 -15.53
CA ALA A 25 6.37 -22.86 -14.88
C ALA A 25 7.73 -23.43 -15.32
N VAL A 26 7.99 -23.44 -16.63
CA VAL A 26 9.27 -23.90 -17.22
C VAL A 26 10.43 -23.02 -16.73
N LYS A 27 10.28 -21.69 -16.72
CA LYS A 27 11.31 -20.78 -16.20
C LYS A 27 11.62 -21.04 -14.73
N ASN A 28 10.59 -21.28 -13.91
CA ASN A 28 10.76 -21.62 -12.49
C ASN A 28 11.48 -22.96 -12.31
N MET A 29 11.16 -23.99 -13.09
CA MET A 29 11.85 -25.28 -13.06
C MET A 29 13.31 -25.17 -13.50
N GLN A 30 13.60 -24.40 -14.54
CA GLN A 30 14.97 -24.16 -15.02
C GLN A 30 15.81 -23.42 -13.97
N THR A 31 15.22 -22.44 -13.29
CA THR A 31 15.88 -21.68 -12.21
C THR A 31 16.14 -22.59 -11.01
N ALA A 32 15.17 -23.41 -10.61
CA ALA A 32 15.30 -24.37 -9.51
C ALA A 32 16.46 -25.35 -9.71
N ARG A 33 16.72 -25.78 -10.95
CA ARG A 33 17.84 -26.67 -11.28
C ARG A 33 19.23 -26.04 -11.08
N LYS A 34 19.34 -24.71 -11.18
CA LYS A 34 20.62 -23.98 -11.06
C LYS A 34 20.98 -23.60 -9.61
N LEU A 35 20.02 -23.69 -8.68
CA LEU A 35 20.23 -23.29 -7.29
C LEU A 35 20.82 -24.45 -6.46
N SER A 36 21.87 -24.18 -5.68
CA SER A 36 22.51 -25.16 -4.78
C SER A 36 21.71 -25.40 -3.50
N PHE A 37 21.04 -24.37 -2.98
CA PHE A 37 20.29 -24.44 -1.73
C PHE A 37 18.95 -25.18 -1.88
N TYR A 38 18.75 -26.21 -1.05
CA TYR A 38 17.56 -27.08 -1.08
C TYR A 38 16.25 -26.36 -0.75
N SER A 39 16.25 -25.47 0.26
CA SER A 39 15.05 -24.74 0.69
C SER A 39 14.52 -23.82 -0.42
N LEU A 40 15.42 -23.14 -1.13
CA LEU A 40 15.09 -22.26 -2.24
C LEU A 40 14.61 -23.07 -3.47
N ARG A 41 15.24 -24.20 -3.77
CA ARG A 41 14.79 -25.14 -4.80
C ARG A 41 13.39 -25.68 -4.53
N LYS A 42 13.06 -26.00 -3.26
CA LYS A 42 11.73 -26.47 -2.84
C LYS A 42 10.65 -25.41 -3.09
N ARG A 43 10.92 -24.13 -2.79
CA ARG A 43 9.99 -23.02 -3.07
C ARG A 43 9.72 -22.85 -4.56
N HIS A 44 10.76 -22.84 -5.41
CA HIS A 44 10.57 -22.74 -6.86
C HIS A 44 9.86 -23.95 -7.48
N ASN A 45 10.14 -25.17 -6.98
CA ASN A 45 9.41 -26.36 -7.40
C ASN A 45 7.93 -26.29 -7.01
N ALA A 46 7.61 -25.84 -5.79
CA ALA A 46 6.23 -25.67 -5.36
C ALA A 46 5.49 -24.63 -6.23
N ALA A 47 6.13 -23.50 -6.55
CA ALA A 47 5.58 -22.49 -7.45
C ALA A 47 5.34 -23.05 -8.86
N ALA A 48 6.29 -23.80 -9.41
CA ALA A 48 6.13 -24.44 -10.73
C ALA A 48 4.97 -25.46 -10.75
N TRP A 49 4.82 -26.26 -9.70
CA TRP A 49 3.71 -27.22 -9.57
C TRP A 49 2.34 -26.52 -9.49
N ARG A 50 2.24 -25.40 -8.76
CA ARG A 50 1.01 -24.60 -8.71
C ARG A 50 0.65 -24.04 -10.10
N LEU A 51 1.64 -23.53 -10.84
CA LEU A 51 1.43 -23.01 -12.20
C LEU A 51 1.00 -24.11 -13.19
N LEU A 52 1.56 -25.32 -13.08
CA LEU A 52 1.12 -26.45 -13.90
C LEU A 52 -0.32 -26.86 -13.59
N PHE A 53 -0.68 -26.93 -12.30
CA PHE A 53 -2.05 -27.21 -11.90
C PHE A 53 -3.03 -26.14 -12.41
N PHE A 54 -2.66 -24.86 -12.28
CA PHE A 54 -3.45 -23.74 -12.80
C PHE A 54 -3.64 -23.81 -14.32
N THR A 55 -2.61 -24.22 -15.06
CA THR A 55 -2.68 -24.44 -16.51
C THR A 55 -3.73 -25.51 -16.85
N ILE A 56 -3.74 -26.63 -16.12
CA ILE A 56 -4.72 -27.71 -16.34
C ILE A 56 -6.15 -27.20 -16.11
N ILE A 57 -6.37 -26.39 -15.07
CA ILE A 57 -7.66 -25.76 -14.81
C ILE A 57 -8.08 -24.85 -15.97
N LEU A 58 -7.17 -23.98 -16.45
CA LEU A 58 -7.47 -23.07 -17.55
C LEU A 58 -7.82 -23.81 -18.84
N LEU A 59 -7.12 -24.90 -19.15
CA LEU A 59 -7.44 -25.74 -20.32
C LEU A 59 -8.78 -26.46 -20.15
N GLY A 60 -9.07 -26.97 -18.96
CA GLY A 60 -10.37 -27.54 -18.63
C GLY A 60 -11.51 -26.52 -18.77
N PHE A 61 -11.28 -25.29 -18.31
CA PHE A 61 -12.24 -24.19 -18.41
C PHE A 61 -12.46 -23.74 -19.85
N ALA A 62 -11.39 -23.62 -20.63
CA ALA A 62 -11.44 -23.29 -22.06
C ALA A 62 -12.26 -24.33 -22.85
N TYR A 63 -12.20 -25.61 -22.47
CA TYR A 63 -12.99 -26.67 -23.09
C TYR A 63 -14.45 -26.69 -22.60
N TRP A 64 -14.67 -26.50 -21.29
CA TRP A 64 -16.00 -26.59 -20.67
C TRP A 64 -16.92 -25.41 -21.02
N LEU A 65 -16.37 -24.20 -21.13
CA LEU A 65 -17.12 -22.98 -21.43
C LEU A 65 -17.98 -23.06 -22.71
N PRO A 66 -17.42 -23.35 -23.90
CA PRO A 66 -18.20 -23.41 -25.14
C PRO A 66 -19.08 -24.67 -25.24
N THR A 67 -18.78 -25.74 -24.50
CA THR A 67 -19.56 -26.99 -24.57
C THR A 67 -20.74 -27.02 -23.62
N SER A 68 -20.58 -26.50 -22.40
CA SER A 68 -21.60 -26.55 -21.33
C SER A 68 -21.87 -25.19 -20.68
N GLY A 69 -20.91 -24.26 -20.71
CA GLY A 69 -21.04 -22.94 -20.08
C GLY A 69 -22.10 -22.05 -20.73
N GLU A 70 -22.27 -22.10 -22.06
CA GLU A 70 -23.32 -21.36 -22.78
C GLU A 70 -24.73 -21.67 -22.20
N GLN A 71 -25.02 -22.94 -21.92
CA GLN A 71 -26.31 -23.39 -21.38
C GLN A 71 -26.57 -22.88 -19.95
N VAL A 72 -25.53 -22.78 -19.14
CA VAL A 72 -25.63 -22.28 -17.76
C VAL A 72 -25.87 -20.77 -17.77
N ILE A 73 -25.20 -20.03 -18.64
CA ILE A 73 -25.32 -18.57 -18.71
C ILE A 73 -26.73 -18.14 -19.12
N TYR A 74 -27.36 -18.82 -20.09
CA TYR A 74 -28.74 -18.51 -20.48
C TYR A 74 -29.78 -18.78 -19.39
N ARG A 75 -29.49 -19.63 -18.40
CA ARG A 75 -30.40 -19.83 -17.25
C ARG A 75 -30.37 -18.65 -16.28
N VAL A 76 -29.24 -17.97 -16.17
CA VAL A 76 -29.05 -16.83 -15.27
C VAL A 76 -29.42 -15.51 -15.97
N PHE A 77 -29.13 -15.43 -17.28
CA PHE A 77 -29.41 -14.28 -18.13
C PHE A 77 -30.27 -14.71 -19.33
N PRO A 78 -31.60 -14.84 -19.16
CA PRO A 78 -32.48 -15.15 -20.27
C PRO A 78 -32.44 -14.03 -21.32
N PRO A 79 -32.57 -14.35 -22.62
CA PRO A 79 -32.57 -13.35 -23.67
C PRO A 79 -33.73 -12.36 -23.46
N SER A 80 -33.40 -11.08 -23.34
CA SER A 80 -34.40 -10.01 -23.21
C SER A 80 -35.14 -9.83 -24.53
N LEU A 81 -36.47 -9.71 -24.48
CA LEU A 81 -37.28 -9.41 -25.65
C LEU A 81 -36.98 -7.99 -26.12
N THR A 82 -36.46 -7.84 -27.34
CA THR A 82 -36.26 -6.53 -27.96
C THR A 82 -37.62 -5.82 -28.08
N PRO A 83 -37.83 -4.64 -27.49
CA PRO A 83 -39.07 -3.91 -27.70
C PRO A 83 -39.16 -3.52 -29.18
N SER A 84 -40.21 -4.00 -29.85
CA SER A 84 -40.55 -3.56 -31.20
C SER A 84 -41.01 -2.10 -31.11
N LEU A 85 -40.17 -1.17 -31.59
CA LEU A 85 -40.55 0.23 -31.70
C LEU A 85 -41.59 0.37 -32.81
N THR A 86 -42.86 0.35 -32.42
CA THR A 86 -43.95 0.80 -33.31
C THR A 86 -43.89 2.33 -33.32
N PRO A 87 -43.56 2.99 -34.44
CA PRO A 87 -43.49 4.45 -34.47
C PRO A 87 -44.90 5.02 -34.32
N THR A 88 -45.16 5.70 -33.20
CA THR A 88 -46.34 6.57 -33.07
C THR A 88 -45.98 7.90 -33.70
N ILE A 89 -46.64 8.23 -34.82
CA ILE A 89 -46.42 9.50 -35.53
C ILE A 89 -47.17 10.59 -34.76
N THR A 90 -46.46 11.41 -33.98
CA THR A 90 -47.01 12.60 -33.34
C THR A 90 -46.61 13.83 -34.15
N LEU A 91 -47.53 14.34 -34.96
CA LEU A 91 -47.36 15.61 -35.68
C LEU A 91 -48.02 16.74 -34.89
N THR A 92 -47.24 17.47 -34.09
CA THR A 92 -47.56 18.87 -33.75
C THR A 92 -46.30 19.64 -33.34
N PRO A 93 -45.63 20.36 -34.25
CA PRO A 93 -44.69 21.40 -33.87
C PRO A 93 -45.44 22.74 -33.69
N THR A 94 -45.51 23.24 -32.46
CA THR A 94 -45.81 24.66 -32.22
C THR A 94 -44.48 25.38 -32.06
N ILE A 95 -44.05 26.09 -33.10
CA ILE A 95 -42.95 27.04 -33.07
C ILE A 95 -43.40 28.28 -32.28
N THR A 96 -42.73 28.57 -31.17
CA THR A 96 -42.79 29.89 -30.53
C THR A 96 -41.35 30.39 -30.38
N LEU A 97 -41.01 31.38 -31.21
CA LEU A 97 -39.75 32.11 -31.11
C LEU A 97 -39.99 33.34 -30.23
N THR A 98 -39.42 33.33 -29.03
CA THR A 98 -39.15 34.56 -28.28
C THR A 98 -37.74 34.47 -27.68
N PRO A 99 -36.71 35.09 -28.29
CA PRO A 99 -35.46 35.32 -27.60
C PRO A 99 -35.56 36.61 -26.78
N THR A 100 -35.50 36.48 -25.45
CA THR A 100 -35.36 37.63 -24.55
C THR A 100 -33.98 37.59 -23.88
N ILE A 101 -33.10 38.43 -24.42
CA ILE A 101 -31.95 39.15 -23.83
C ILE A 101 -31.23 38.59 -22.59
N THR A 102 -29.92 38.45 -22.83
CA THR A 102 -28.75 38.26 -21.97
C THR A 102 -28.67 39.15 -20.73
N LEU A 103 -28.36 38.55 -19.58
CA LEU A 103 -27.62 39.20 -18.48
C LEU A 103 -26.32 38.42 -18.22
N THR A 104 -25.21 39.16 -18.24
CA THR A 104 -23.83 38.71 -18.01
C THR A 104 -23.48 38.98 -16.52
N PRO A 105 -22.55 38.22 -15.90
CA PRO A 105 -22.68 37.69 -14.55
C PRO A 105 -22.34 38.68 -13.43
N THR A 106 -22.96 38.47 -12.27
CA THR A 106 -22.47 39.05 -11.02
C THR A 106 -21.29 38.21 -10.54
N LEU A 107 -20.11 38.81 -10.44
CA LEU A 107 -18.94 38.21 -9.80
C LEU A 107 -19.26 38.01 -8.31
N THR A 108 -19.52 36.76 -7.91
CA THR A 108 -19.54 36.37 -6.51
C THR A 108 -18.12 36.45 -5.98
N LEU A 109 -17.89 37.32 -4.98
CA LEU A 109 -16.62 37.39 -4.28
C LEU A 109 -16.34 36.03 -3.64
N THR A 110 -15.26 35.40 -4.09
CA THR A 110 -14.66 34.23 -3.45
C THR A 110 -14.35 34.60 -1.99
N PRO A 111 -14.81 33.82 -0.98
CA PRO A 111 -14.37 34.06 0.38
C PRO A 111 -12.85 33.89 0.44
N SER A 112 -12.16 34.89 0.97
CA SER A 112 -10.76 34.77 1.37
C SER A 112 -10.71 33.68 2.43
N VAL A 113 -10.13 32.53 2.07
CA VAL A 113 -9.74 31.52 3.03
C VAL A 113 -8.67 32.18 3.91
N SER A 114 -8.97 32.30 5.20
CA SER A 114 -8.01 32.72 6.20
C SER A 114 -7.29 31.46 6.66
N ASP A 115 -6.05 31.26 6.21
CA ASP A 115 -5.14 30.18 6.62
C ASP A 115 -4.65 30.39 8.06
N THR A 116 -5.58 30.59 9.00
CA THR A 116 -5.27 30.44 10.42
C THR A 116 -5.55 28.99 10.77
N PRO A 117 -4.52 28.12 10.93
CA PRO A 117 -4.75 26.76 11.38
C PRO A 117 -5.43 26.85 12.75
N THR A 118 -6.73 26.53 12.77
CA THR A 118 -7.42 26.28 14.02
C THR A 118 -6.72 25.08 14.65
N LEU A 119 -6.35 25.17 15.93
CA LEU A 119 -5.75 24.05 16.66
C LEU A 119 -6.81 22.96 16.86
N THR A 120 -7.08 22.20 15.79
CA THR A 120 -7.81 20.95 15.83
C THR A 120 -6.88 19.85 16.30
N THR A 121 -7.34 19.02 17.23
CA THR A 121 -6.60 17.85 17.73
C THR A 121 -6.45 16.74 16.69
N THR A 122 -7.10 16.89 15.54
CA THR A 122 -6.96 16.01 14.39
C THR A 122 -5.68 16.38 13.62
N PRO A 123 -4.75 15.43 13.43
CA PRO A 123 -3.58 15.64 12.59
C PRO A 123 -3.97 16.15 11.19
N PHE A 124 -3.24 17.13 10.67
CA PHE A 124 -3.43 17.66 9.32
C PHE A 124 -2.17 17.47 8.48
N LEU A 125 -2.36 17.30 7.17
CA LEU A 125 -1.27 17.18 6.23
C LEU A 125 -0.65 18.56 5.97
N PRO A 126 0.68 18.75 6.11
CA PRO A 126 1.32 20.03 5.78
C PRO A 126 1.21 20.37 4.28
N LEU A 127 0.92 21.65 3.97
CA LEU A 127 0.73 22.13 2.59
C LEU A 127 1.93 21.87 1.67
N ALA A 128 3.14 21.91 2.21
CA ALA A 128 4.36 21.60 1.46
C ALA A 128 4.41 20.14 0.98
N ILE A 129 3.79 19.20 1.72
CA ILE A 129 3.71 17.79 1.34
C ILE A 129 2.56 17.55 0.36
N GLU A 130 1.44 18.26 0.53
CA GLU A 130 0.32 18.27 -0.43
C GLU A 130 0.79 18.68 -1.83
N ALA A 131 1.67 19.68 -1.94
CA ALA A 131 2.22 20.11 -3.23
C ALA A 131 3.04 19.02 -3.95
N LEU A 132 3.43 17.93 -3.28
CA LEU A 132 4.17 16.80 -3.84
C LEU A 132 3.26 15.68 -4.35
N PHE A 133 1.94 15.82 -4.21
CA PHE A 133 0.99 14.77 -4.57
C PHE A 133 1.02 14.50 -6.07
N ALA A 134 1.20 13.22 -6.42
CA ALA A 134 1.22 12.75 -7.79
C ALA A 134 0.10 11.72 -8.07
N GLY A 135 -0.55 11.21 -7.03
CA GLY A 135 -1.61 10.21 -7.13
C GLY A 135 -2.82 10.74 -7.90
N PRO A 136 -3.19 10.14 -9.05
CA PRO A 136 -4.33 10.61 -9.84
C PRO A 136 -5.68 10.16 -9.30
N VAL A 137 -5.69 9.32 -8.24
CA VAL A 137 -6.89 8.65 -7.72
C VAL A 137 -7.30 9.24 -6.39
N THR A 138 -8.59 9.57 -6.27
CA THR A 138 -9.21 9.98 -5.01
C THR A 138 -9.23 8.81 -4.01
N PRO A 139 -8.79 9.02 -2.75
CA PRO A 139 -8.86 8.00 -1.70
C PRO A 139 -10.25 7.39 -1.50
N ASN A 140 -10.28 6.10 -1.15
CA ASN A 140 -11.47 5.48 -0.59
C ASN A 140 -11.62 5.89 0.88
N PRO A 141 -12.72 6.54 1.30
CA PRO A 141 -12.93 6.89 2.71
C PRO A 141 -12.95 5.65 3.61
N ASP A 142 -13.41 4.51 3.12
CA ASP A 142 -13.51 3.27 3.88
C ASP A 142 -12.18 2.49 3.98
N SER A 143 -11.04 3.08 3.55
CA SER A 143 -9.73 2.45 3.73
C SER A 143 -9.34 2.42 5.20
N VAL A 144 -8.85 1.27 5.67
CA VAL A 144 -8.52 1.05 7.09
C VAL A 144 -7.10 0.52 7.23
N PHE A 145 -6.44 0.93 8.31
CA PHE A 145 -5.10 0.51 8.70
C PHE A 145 -5.12 -0.05 10.12
N THR A 146 -4.27 -1.04 10.40
CA THR A 146 -4.03 -1.49 11.78
C THR A 146 -3.15 -0.50 12.54
N ALA A 147 -3.04 -0.70 13.86
CA ALA A 147 -2.04 0.01 14.65
C ALA A 147 -0.63 -0.23 14.08
N ILE A 148 0.20 0.82 14.09
CA ILE A 148 1.57 0.77 13.59
C ILE A 148 2.45 0.05 14.61
N GLN A 149 3.18 -0.95 14.14
CA GLN A 149 4.19 -1.68 14.92
C GLN A 149 5.59 -1.21 14.52
N PHE A 150 6.39 -0.77 15.50
CA PHE A 150 7.72 -0.24 15.24
C PHE A 150 8.80 -1.30 15.48
N SER A 151 9.79 -1.36 14.59
CA SER A 151 11.00 -2.16 14.80
C SER A 151 12.20 -1.60 14.02
N THR A 152 13.41 -1.88 14.51
CA THR A 152 14.67 -1.61 13.79
C THR A 152 14.99 -2.69 12.74
N GLU A 153 14.23 -3.78 12.73
CA GLU A 153 14.40 -4.91 11.81
C GLU A 153 13.07 -5.24 11.12
N PHE A 154 13.14 -5.59 9.83
CA PHE A 154 11.98 -5.91 9.00
C PHE A 154 12.30 -7.11 8.10
N ASP A 155 11.39 -8.09 8.03
CA ASP A 155 11.61 -9.33 7.25
C ASP A 155 11.11 -9.25 5.80
N GLY A 156 10.62 -8.08 5.38
CA GLY A 156 9.98 -7.83 4.09
C GLY A 156 8.45 -7.89 4.14
N VAL A 157 7.87 -8.35 5.25
CA VAL A 157 6.41 -8.38 5.48
C VAL A 157 6.08 -7.84 6.87
N ASN A 158 6.79 -8.24 7.92
CA ASN A 158 6.47 -7.87 9.30
C ASN A 158 7.68 -7.24 10.02
N PRO A 159 7.44 -6.29 10.94
CA PRO A 159 8.44 -5.86 11.90
C PRO A 159 8.89 -7.03 12.79
N ILE A 160 10.19 -7.22 12.95
CA ILE A 160 10.75 -8.28 13.80
C ILE A 160 10.85 -7.75 15.23
N ASN A 161 10.30 -8.45 16.22
CA ASN A 161 10.33 -8.05 17.64
C ASN A 161 9.90 -6.59 17.89
N PRO A 162 8.65 -6.22 17.54
CA PRO A 162 8.20 -4.84 17.64
C PRO A 162 8.21 -4.33 19.08
N LYS A 163 8.59 -3.06 19.24
CA LYS A 163 8.70 -2.38 20.55
C LYS A 163 8.15 -0.97 20.47
N THR A 164 7.91 -0.38 21.63
CA THR A 164 7.54 1.04 21.77
C THR A 164 8.66 1.88 22.39
N VAL A 165 9.76 1.25 22.80
CA VAL A 165 10.94 1.89 23.38
C VAL A 165 12.18 1.34 22.72
N PHE A 166 13.06 2.23 22.26
CA PHE A 166 14.29 1.93 21.55
C PHE A 166 15.45 2.71 22.17
N GLU A 167 16.67 2.25 21.93
CA GLU A 167 17.90 2.88 22.42
C GLU A 167 18.80 3.23 21.23
N LEU A 168 19.57 4.31 21.36
CA LEU A 168 20.58 4.67 20.36
C LEU A 168 21.78 3.70 20.39
N PRO A 169 22.47 3.47 19.25
CA PRO A 169 22.22 4.04 17.93
C PRO A 169 21.15 3.30 17.13
N ILE A 170 20.35 4.05 16.35
CA ILE A 170 19.37 3.50 15.40
C ILE A 170 19.84 3.84 13.99
N THR A 171 19.88 2.84 13.11
CA THR A 171 20.23 3.03 11.70
C THR A 171 18.99 3.31 10.86
N THR A 172 17.97 2.45 10.99
CA THR A 172 16.68 2.58 10.30
C THR A 172 15.57 2.17 11.24
N MET A 173 14.46 2.89 11.19
CA MET A 173 13.24 2.58 11.91
C MET A 173 12.14 2.25 10.91
N TYR A 174 11.46 1.13 11.11
CA TYR A 174 10.32 0.69 10.32
C TYR A 174 9.03 0.85 11.14
N GLY A 175 7.96 1.30 10.49
CA GLY A 175 6.59 1.26 11.00
C GLY A 175 5.74 0.35 10.12
N GLY A 176 5.48 -0.88 10.56
CA GLY A 176 4.67 -1.86 9.84
C GLY A 176 3.20 -1.81 10.21
N PHE A 177 2.33 -2.10 9.26
CA PHE A 177 0.88 -2.11 9.41
C PHE A 177 0.22 -3.00 8.34
N ASP A 178 -0.97 -3.52 8.65
CA ASP A 178 -1.83 -4.16 7.66
C ASP A 178 -2.90 -3.16 7.20
N TYR A 179 -3.43 -3.38 6.01
CA TYR A 179 -4.37 -2.45 5.38
C TYR A 179 -5.47 -3.18 4.62
N ASN A 180 -6.60 -2.51 4.47
CA ASN A 180 -7.72 -2.99 3.66
C ASN A 180 -8.48 -1.82 3.01
N ASN A 181 -9.21 -2.11 1.93
CA ASN A 181 -10.01 -1.14 1.17
C ASN A 181 -9.21 0.07 0.61
N THR A 182 -7.90 -0.08 0.45
CA THR A 182 -7.03 0.85 -0.27
C THR A 182 -7.21 0.71 -1.78
N GLN A 183 -6.68 1.64 -2.57
CA GLN A 183 -6.70 1.55 -4.02
C GLN A 183 -5.33 1.94 -4.59
N PRO A 184 -4.77 1.15 -5.52
CA PRO A 184 -3.57 1.56 -6.27
C PRO A 184 -3.70 2.94 -6.91
N GLY A 185 -2.61 3.70 -6.89
CA GLY A 185 -2.54 5.06 -7.44
C GLY A 185 -3.08 6.16 -6.53
N VAL A 186 -3.76 5.83 -5.42
CA VAL A 186 -4.13 6.85 -4.41
C VAL A 186 -2.86 7.36 -3.74
N GLN A 187 -2.73 8.67 -3.55
CA GLN A 187 -1.58 9.19 -2.80
C GLN A 187 -1.64 8.73 -1.34
N TRP A 188 -0.58 8.13 -0.83
CA TRP A 188 -0.42 7.89 0.60
C TRP A 188 0.75 8.70 1.15
N THR A 189 0.69 8.99 2.44
CA THR A 189 1.73 9.76 3.13
C THR A 189 1.96 9.20 4.53
N ALA A 190 3.23 9.00 4.88
CA ALA A 190 3.66 8.78 6.26
C ALA A 190 4.51 9.97 6.72
N LEU A 191 4.11 10.57 7.84
CA LEU A 191 4.83 11.69 8.46
C LEU A 191 5.42 11.24 9.79
N TRP A 192 6.71 11.46 9.98
CA TRP A 192 7.43 11.11 11.19
C TRP A 192 7.80 12.39 11.96
N TYR A 193 7.29 12.50 13.18
CA TYR A 193 7.55 13.60 14.08
C TYR A 193 8.43 13.17 15.25
N ARG A 194 9.32 14.05 15.69
CA ARG A 194 10.06 13.98 16.96
C ARG A 194 9.69 15.18 17.80
N ASN A 195 9.13 14.96 18.99
CA ASN A 195 8.69 16.03 19.91
C ASN A 195 7.81 17.10 19.20
N GLY A 196 6.98 16.67 18.24
CA GLY A 196 6.10 17.55 17.45
C GLY A 196 6.75 18.22 16.22
N GLN A 197 8.04 18.01 15.97
CA GLN A 197 8.73 18.51 14.77
C GLN A 197 8.86 17.41 13.72
N LEU A 198 8.51 17.70 12.46
CA LEU A 198 8.65 16.75 11.36
C LEU A 198 10.12 16.48 11.09
N VAL A 199 10.54 15.21 11.16
CA VAL A 199 11.94 14.78 10.95
C VAL A 199 12.11 13.86 9.75
N CYS A 200 11.04 13.22 9.28
CA CYS A 200 11.07 12.31 8.14
C CYS A 200 9.69 12.30 7.49
N PHE A 201 9.61 12.06 6.20
CA PHE A 201 8.34 11.82 5.53
C PHE A 201 8.53 10.92 4.33
N GLU A 202 7.47 10.23 3.97
CA GLU A 202 7.34 9.43 2.77
C GLU A 202 6.01 9.79 2.14
N THR A 203 6.02 10.10 0.85
CA THR A 203 4.77 10.31 0.12
C THR A 203 4.92 9.86 -1.31
N GLU A 204 4.02 8.98 -1.73
CA GLU A 204 4.00 8.44 -3.08
C GLU A 204 2.60 7.91 -3.41
N PRO A 205 2.30 7.68 -4.69
CA PRO A 205 1.13 6.90 -5.08
C PRO A 205 1.21 5.47 -4.53
N TRP A 206 0.10 4.96 -4.03
CA TRP A 206 -0.04 3.60 -3.52
C TRP A 206 0.31 2.60 -4.63
N ARG A 207 1.29 1.73 -4.35
CA ARG A 207 1.88 0.86 -5.38
C ARG A 207 0.86 -0.17 -5.86
N GLU A 208 0.86 -0.46 -7.17
CA GLU A 208 -0.01 -1.50 -7.75
C GLU A 208 0.22 -2.87 -7.13
N GLU A 209 1.47 -3.17 -6.76
CA GLU A 209 1.88 -4.44 -6.15
C GLU A 209 1.27 -4.68 -4.76
N TRP A 210 0.85 -3.60 -4.06
CA TRP A 210 0.22 -3.67 -2.74
C TRP A 210 -1.29 -3.97 -2.86
N GLY A 211 -1.90 -3.75 -4.02
CA GLY A 211 -3.31 -4.03 -4.25
C GLY A 211 -4.23 -3.21 -3.35
N THR A 212 -5.41 -3.74 -3.05
CA THR A 212 -6.45 -3.05 -2.27
C THR A 212 -6.48 -3.43 -0.79
N GLY A 213 -5.85 -4.54 -0.43
CA GLY A 213 -5.77 -5.03 0.94
C GLY A 213 -4.67 -6.07 1.04
N GLY A 214 -3.97 -6.09 2.16
CA GLY A 214 -2.79 -6.89 2.32
C GLY A 214 -2.22 -6.83 3.72
N ILE A 215 -1.31 -7.77 3.98
CA ILE A 215 -0.46 -7.75 5.16
C ILE A 215 0.90 -7.18 4.79
N GLY A 216 1.51 -6.50 5.75
CA GLY A 216 2.89 -6.03 5.62
C GLY A 216 3.09 -4.78 4.76
N GLY A 217 2.15 -3.83 4.86
CA GLY A 217 2.47 -2.44 4.52
C GLY A 217 3.49 -1.89 5.52
N TYR A 218 4.37 -1.01 5.05
CA TYR A 218 5.36 -0.39 5.93
C TYR A 218 5.73 1.00 5.45
N THR A 219 6.20 1.80 6.39
CA THR A 219 6.98 3.02 6.15
C THR A 219 8.33 2.87 6.83
N GLU A 220 9.36 3.51 6.29
CA GLU A 220 10.70 3.50 6.87
C GLU A 220 11.29 4.90 6.99
N CYS A 221 12.14 5.09 8.00
CA CYS A 221 12.99 6.26 8.10
C CYS A 221 14.41 5.83 8.48
N ALA A 222 15.35 6.02 7.54
CA ALA A 222 16.77 5.74 7.78
C ALA A 222 17.50 7.00 8.27
N THR A 223 17.28 8.13 7.60
CA THR A 223 18.00 9.39 7.87
C THR A 223 17.03 10.51 8.24
N PRO A 224 16.51 10.53 9.49
CA PRO A 224 15.73 11.66 9.95
C PRO A 224 16.59 12.93 10.01
N ILE A 225 15.96 14.09 9.89
CA ILE A 225 16.60 15.41 10.03
C ILE A 225 17.32 15.47 11.39
N ASP A 226 18.59 15.87 11.36
CA ASP A 226 19.52 15.88 12.50
C ASP A 226 19.79 14.50 13.14
N GLY A 227 19.48 13.41 12.43
CA GLY A 227 19.72 12.05 12.87
C GLY A 227 18.79 11.57 14.00
N TRP A 228 18.95 10.30 14.36
CA TRP A 228 18.22 9.70 15.48
C TRP A 228 18.72 10.29 16.80
N GLN A 229 17.79 10.82 17.59
CA GLN A 229 18.07 11.43 18.90
C GLN A 229 17.05 10.91 19.90
N ALA A 230 17.34 11.03 21.20
CA ALA A 230 16.37 10.69 22.22
C ALA A 230 15.15 11.62 22.16
N GLY A 231 13.97 11.07 22.44
CA GLY A 231 12.72 11.82 22.42
C GLY A 231 11.49 10.95 22.15
N GLN A 232 10.34 11.61 22.12
CA GLN A 232 9.08 10.97 21.73
C GLN A 232 8.89 11.12 20.23
N TYR A 233 8.62 10.00 19.58
CA TYR A 233 8.35 9.94 18.16
C TYR A 233 6.89 9.58 17.90
N GLU A 234 6.34 10.17 16.85
CA GLU A 234 4.98 9.93 16.39
C GLU A 234 5.00 9.75 14.88
N VAL A 235 4.33 8.71 14.39
CA VAL A 235 4.14 8.45 12.96
C VAL A 235 2.67 8.55 12.64
N GLN A 236 2.33 9.38 11.67
CA GLN A 236 0.97 9.61 11.20
C GLN A 236 0.85 9.14 9.75
N ILE A 237 -0.15 8.31 9.47
CA ILE A 237 -0.43 7.83 8.12
C ILE A 237 -1.69 8.49 7.59
N PHE A 238 -1.60 9.01 6.37
CA PHE A 238 -2.68 9.61 5.62
C PHE A 238 -2.91 8.86 4.31
N MET A 239 -4.18 8.85 3.88
CA MET A 239 -4.58 8.46 2.54
C MET A 239 -5.20 9.68 1.86
N GLY A 240 -4.47 10.25 0.90
CA GLY A 240 -4.67 11.61 0.41
C GLY A 240 -4.62 12.61 1.58
N TYR A 241 -5.71 13.34 1.78
CA TYR A 241 -5.85 14.32 2.86
C TYR A 241 -6.41 13.72 4.16
N GLU A 242 -6.87 12.47 4.12
CA GLU A 242 -7.57 11.86 5.23
C GLU A 242 -6.58 11.15 6.16
N TRP A 243 -6.54 11.56 7.42
CA TRP A 243 -5.79 10.86 8.45
C TRP A 243 -6.40 9.48 8.72
N LYS A 244 -5.56 8.44 8.82
CA LYS A 244 -6.00 7.06 9.03
C LYS A 244 -5.54 6.47 10.35
N VAL A 245 -4.26 6.61 10.69
CA VAL A 245 -3.72 6.02 11.93
C VAL A 245 -2.54 6.82 12.45
N VAL A 246 -2.31 6.73 13.76
CA VAL A 246 -1.14 7.27 14.45
C VAL A 246 -0.49 6.19 15.31
N GLY A 247 0.84 6.15 15.31
CA GLY A 247 1.64 5.29 16.17
C GLY A 247 2.70 6.10 16.92
N ARG A 248 3.04 5.69 18.13
CA ARG A 248 4.03 6.39 18.98
C ARG A 248 5.07 5.45 19.53
N PHE A 249 6.30 5.92 19.65
CA PHE A 249 7.39 5.23 20.33
C PHE A 249 8.35 6.23 20.99
N THR A 250 9.23 5.76 21.85
CA THR A 250 10.24 6.57 22.54
C THR A 250 11.63 6.06 22.21
N VAL A 251 12.55 6.98 21.94
CA VAL A 251 13.98 6.68 21.82
C VAL A 251 14.68 7.21 23.06
N LEU A 252 15.45 6.36 23.72
CA LEU A 252 16.28 6.68 24.87
C LEU A 252 17.73 6.89 24.43
N GLU A 253 18.45 7.72 25.19
CA GLU A 253 19.91 7.74 25.08
C GLU A 253 20.48 6.38 25.50
N SER A 254 21.62 6.00 24.91
CA SER A 254 22.31 4.79 25.31
C SER A 254 22.71 4.91 26.78
N LEU A 255 22.28 3.97 27.62
CA LEU A 255 22.78 3.85 28.98
C LEU A 255 24.24 3.40 28.89
N ILE A 256 25.18 4.35 28.87
CA ILE A 256 26.58 4.03 29.11
C ILE A 256 26.65 3.55 30.56
N THR A 257 26.70 2.23 30.78
CA THR A 257 27.12 1.70 32.08
C THR A 257 28.48 2.34 32.39
N PRO A 258 28.65 3.08 33.51
CA PRO A 258 29.97 3.60 33.84
C PRO A 258 30.92 2.41 33.91
N SER A 259 31.97 2.45 33.09
CA SER A 259 33.09 1.51 33.18
C SER A 259 33.51 1.46 34.65
N PRO A 260 33.69 0.27 35.26
CA PRO A 260 34.11 0.20 36.65
C PRO A 260 35.41 0.97 36.80
N THR A 261 35.34 2.09 37.53
CA THR A 261 36.48 2.87 38.00
C THR A 261 37.49 1.89 38.57
N GLY A 262 38.71 1.97 38.03
CA GLY A 262 39.76 0.97 38.21
C GLY A 262 39.91 0.48 39.65
N THR A 263 40.15 -0.81 39.76
CA THR A 263 40.70 -1.47 40.94
C THR A 263 41.82 -0.61 41.54
N PRO A 264 41.78 -0.23 42.83
CA PRO A 264 42.94 0.35 43.47
C PRO A 264 44.06 -0.69 43.47
N ASP A 265 45.14 -0.40 42.75
CA ASP A 265 46.39 -1.15 42.79
C ASP A 265 47.01 -0.93 44.18
N LEU A 266 46.86 -1.93 45.06
CA LEU A 266 47.49 -1.94 46.36
C LEU A 266 48.97 -2.32 46.16
N SER A 267 49.79 -1.36 45.75
CA SER A 267 51.24 -1.52 45.73
C SER A 267 51.74 -1.66 47.16
N THR A 268 52.12 -2.88 47.53
CA THR A 268 52.80 -3.24 48.78
C THR A 268 54.17 -2.53 48.83
N PRO A 269 54.52 -1.79 49.91
CA PRO A 269 55.87 -1.27 50.03
C PRO A 269 56.84 -2.42 50.33
N SER A 270 57.89 -2.51 49.52
CA SER A 270 59.02 -3.41 49.72
C SER A 270 59.86 -2.89 50.88
N GLU A 271 59.90 -3.64 51.99
CA GLU A 271 60.92 -3.43 53.02
C GLU A 271 62.26 -3.95 52.54
N THR A 272 63.23 -3.03 52.46
CA THR A 272 64.65 -3.31 52.27
C THR A 272 65.31 -3.43 53.64
N PRO A 273 65.98 -4.54 53.97
CA PRO A 273 66.96 -4.55 55.06
C PRO A 273 68.38 -4.40 54.48
N THR A 274 69.15 -3.49 55.06
CA THR A 274 70.60 -3.36 54.89
C THR A 274 71.16 -2.83 56.20
N PRO A 275 72.43 -3.09 56.53
CA PRO A 275 73.11 -4.37 56.75
C PRO A 275 73.16 -4.78 58.23
#